data_AF-A0A1Y2ATE4-F1
#
_entry.id   AF-A0A1Y2ATE4-F1
#
_cell.length_a   1.000
_cell.length_b   1.000
_cell.length_c   1.000
_cell.angle_alpha   90.00
_cell.angle_beta   90.00
_cell.angle_gamma   90.00
#
_symmetry.space_group_name_H-M   'P 1'
#
loop_
_entity.id
_entity.type
_entity.pdbx_description
1 polymer ?
#
loop_
_entity_poly.entity_id
_entity_poly.type
_entity_poly.pdbx_seq_one_letter_code
_entity_poly.pdbx_strand_id
1 'polypeptide(L)'
;MSDPDDNETKIALLASLLEPSTYPISDYLEALTAADGDVGRAAEEMLIPRVKSAGKRKAGTSLESWLGRKRSAVSRVKETTDEERKTSAQSLNNDQDGGTISTRSSLAPDLMSILRQPTTPPKTKSKTKNSPQSALVLTSQAAIDAHSLPVTLLQSPLPASLASALYLTMMQESENWESNKWFLAGKWVQSPHLMSSYARSGAEHGNAKYYYTGSDLGQFKDYPTLLKLAADMIEPVVNAALEKRARYPYEWAGKWRASVCGTNRYDGASSSVGWHADQLTYLGPYATIASLSLGTPRAFRLRQTESVDPAYAKDAKPIRTYEINLGHNSLVLMDAGCQERYKHTVPSQKALDLFRPAYDIDQQPIPPDAQKAYTSRINLTFRFYREGEEKLHIISGSE
;
A
#
# COMPACT_ATOMS: atom_id res chain seq x y z
N MET A 1 7.68 -45.03 -31.89
CA MET A 1 6.29 -44.87 -31.47
C MET A 1 6.30 -44.93 -29.95
N SER A 2 6.29 -43.76 -29.31
CA SER A 2 6.20 -43.64 -27.84
C SER A 2 4.76 -43.91 -27.41
N ASP A 3 4.61 -44.67 -26.33
CA ASP A 3 3.33 -45.10 -25.77
C ASP A 3 2.53 -43.87 -25.29
N PRO A 4 1.28 -43.64 -25.73
CA PRO A 4 0.50 -42.48 -25.34
C PRO A 4 0.32 -42.33 -23.81
N ASP A 5 0.25 -43.43 -23.06
CA ASP A 5 0.14 -43.44 -21.59
C ASP A 5 1.41 -42.91 -20.88
N ASP A 6 2.58 -43.03 -21.52
CA ASP A 6 3.86 -42.56 -20.97
C ASP A 6 3.97 -41.02 -21.02
N ASN A 7 3.36 -40.40 -22.03
CA ASN A 7 3.38 -38.94 -22.19
C ASN A 7 2.48 -38.23 -21.18
N GLU A 8 1.27 -38.75 -20.89
CA GLU A 8 0.38 -38.13 -19.89
C GLU A 8 0.98 -38.18 -18.49
N THR A 9 1.62 -39.31 -18.15
CA THR A 9 2.32 -39.48 -16.86
C THR A 9 3.49 -38.50 -16.73
N LYS A 10 4.28 -38.31 -17.79
CA LYS A 10 5.40 -37.36 -17.82
C LYS A 10 4.94 -35.91 -17.75
N ILE A 11 3.82 -35.56 -18.38
CA ILE A 11 3.22 -34.22 -18.28
C ILE A 11 2.74 -33.96 -16.86
N ALA A 12 2.07 -34.92 -16.22
CA ALA A 12 1.60 -34.77 -14.84
C ALA A 12 2.78 -34.58 -13.86
N LEU A 13 3.86 -35.34 -14.02
CA LEU A 13 5.09 -35.17 -13.23
C LEU A 13 5.76 -33.82 -13.48
N LEU A 14 5.85 -33.39 -14.74
CA LEU A 14 6.42 -32.09 -15.11
C LEU A 14 5.59 -30.93 -14.55
N ALA A 15 4.26 -31.01 -14.63
CA ALA A 15 3.36 -30.01 -14.08
C ALA A 15 3.49 -29.91 -12.55
N SER A 16 3.62 -31.05 -11.86
CA SER A 16 3.86 -31.12 -10.42
C SER A 16 5.17 -30.44 -10.00
N LEU A 17 6.25 -30.63 -10.75
CA LEU A 17 7.55 -29.98 -10.48
C LEU A 17 7.55 -28.46 -10.71
N LEU A 18 6.62 -27.96 -11.52
CA LEU A 18 6.54 -26.56 -11.90
C LEU A 18 5.51 -25.78 -11.08
N GLU A 19 4.83 -26.39 -10.11
CA GLU A 19 3.91 -25.70 -9.21
C GLU A 19 4.59 -24.55 -8.45
N PRO A 20 3.96 -23.36 -8.35
CA PRO A 20 2.57 -23.05 -8.73
C PRO A 20 2.39 -22.53 -10.18
N SER A 21 3.40 -22.66 -11.03
CA SER A 21 3.38 -22.15 -12.40
C SER A 21 2.71 -23.14 -13.35
N THR A 22 1.54 -22.79 -13.89
CA THR A 22 0.81 -23.60 -14.86
C THR A 22 1.05 -23.11 -16.29
N TYR A 23 1.42 -24.02 -17.19
CA TYR A 23 1.62 -23.76 -18.62
C TYR A 23 0.59 -24.51 -19.46
N PRO A 24 0.32 -24.08 -20.71
CA PRO A 24 -0.46 -24.87 -21.66
C PRO A 24 0.17 -26.26 -21.90
N ILE A 25 -0.65 -27.28 -22.14
CA ILE A 25 -0.19 -28.68 -22.39
C ILE A 25 0.79 -28.77 -23.57
N SER A 26 0.62 -27.92 -24.59
CA SER A 26 1.55 -27.82 -25.73
C SER A 26 2.99 -27.50 -25.32
N ASP A 27 3.15 -26.66 -24.29
CA ASP A 27 4.46 -26.17 -23.86
C ASP A 27 5.18 -27.25 -23.03
N TYR A 28 4.44 -28.01 -22.23
CA TYR A 28 4.96 -29.21 -21.55
C TYR A 28 5.41 -30.28 -22.55
N LEU A 29 4.63 -30.52 -23.60
CA LEU A 29 4.99 -31.45 -24.66
C LEU A 29 6.22 -30.98 -25.45
N GLU A 30 6.32 -29.69 -25.78
CA GLU A 30 7.49 -29.12 -26.45
C GLU A 30 8.75 -29.27 -25.59
N ALA A 31 8.65 -28.95 -24.30
CA ALA A 31 9.76 -29.09 -23.35
C ALA A 31 10.18 -30.55 -23.16
N LEU A 32 9.23 -31.48 -23.01
CA LEU A 32 9.53 -32.92 -22.93
C LEU A 32 10.16 -33.44 -24.23
N THR A 33 9.70 -32.97 -25.39
CA THR A 33 10.28 -33.36 -26.67
C THR A 33 11.71 -32.83 -26.81
N ALA A 34 11.97 -31.58 -26.40
CA ALA A 34 13.30 -30.98 -26.41
C ALA A 34 14.27 -31.65 -25.42
N ALA A 35 13.74 -32.21 -24.33
CA ALA A 35 14.48 -32.94 -23.31
C ALA A 35 14.51 -34.47 -23.51
N ASP A 36 14.06 -34.98 -24.67
CA ASP A 36 14.01 -36.42 -25.00
C ASP A 36 13.24 -37.26 -23.94
N GLY A 37 12.18 -36.68 -23.37
CA GLY A 37 11.33 -37.30 -22.36
C GLY A 37 11.85 -37.23 -20.92
N ASP A 38 12.98 -36.56 -20.68
CA ASP A 38 13.50 -36.29 -19.34
C ASP A 38 12.73 -35.14 -18.66
N VAL A 39 11.98 -35.50 -17.63
CA VAL A 39 11.09 -34.57 -16.90
C VAL A 39 11.87 -33.50 -16.12
N GLY A 40 13.02 -33.84 -15.53
CA GLY A 40 13.81 -32.90 -14.73
C GLY A 40 14.45 -31.84 -15.62
N ARG A 41 15.03 -32.26 -16.75
CA ARG A 41 15.62 -31.37 -17.73
C ARG A 41 14.56 -30.48 -18.42
N ALA A 42 13.38 -31.01 -18.70
CA ALA A 42 12.26 -30.23 -19.23
C ALA A 42 11.82 -29.13 -18.23
N ALA A 43 11.77 -29.44 -16.93
CA ALA A 43 11.42 -28.46 -15.89
C ALA A 43 12.45 -27.32 -15.80
N GLU A 44 13.74 -27.66 -15.81
CA GLU A 44 14.82 -26.66 -15.81
C GLU A 44 14.74 -25.74 -17.03
N GLU A 45 14.50 -26.30 -18.23
CA GLU A 45 14.41 -25.52 -19.46
C GLU A 45 13.21 -24.56 -19.46
N MET A 46 12.09 -24.96 -18.86
CA MET A 46 10.90 -24.10 -18.73
C MET A 46 11.07 -22.98 -17.68
N LEU A 47 11.90 -23.20 -16.66
CA LEU A 47 12.16 -22.20 -15.60
C LEU A 47 13.24 -21.18 -16.00
N ILE A 48 14.12 -21.52 -16.95
CA ILE A 48 15.17 -20.61 -17.43
C ILE A 48 14.57 -19.64 -18.46
N PRO A 49 14.64 -18.31 -18.26
CA PRO A 49 14.13 -17.35 -19.22
C PRO A 49 14.85 -17.50 -20.57
N ARG A 50 14.16 -18.01 -21.60
CA ARG A 50 14.66 -17.99 -22.99
C ARG A 50 14.81 -16.53 -23.42
N VAL A 51 16.03 -15.99 -23.35
CA VAL A 51 16.37 -14.72 -24.00
C VAL A 51 16.27 -14.96 -25.51
N LYS A 52 15.09 -14.69 -26.09
CA LYS A 52 14.98 -14.55 -27.54
C LYS A 52 15.99 -13.51 -27.95
N SER A 53 16.99 -13.92 -28.72
CA SER A 53 18.06 -13.08 -29.24
C SER A 53 17.47 -12.04 -30.21
N ALA A 54 16.88 -10.99 -29.65
CA ALA A 54 16.53 -9.79 -30.39
C ALA A 54 17.82 -9.12 -30.85
N GLY A 55 18.16 -9.29 -32.13
CA GLY A 55 19.01 -8.43 -32.92
C GLY A 55 20.36 -8.06 -32.32
N LYS A 56 21.44 -8.66 -32.83
CA LYS A 56 22.83 -8.22 -32.64
C LYS A 56 22.94 -6.69 -32.58
N ARG A 57 23.21 -6.14 -31.40
CA ARG A 57 23.95 -4.89 -31.24
C ARG A 57 25.20 -5.22 -30.45
N LYS A 58 26.32 -5.39 -31.17
CA LYS A 58 27.64 -5.50 -30.56
C LYS A 58 27.95 -4.17 -29.84
N ALA A 59 27.99 -4.19 -28.52
CA ALA A 59 28.75 -3.22 -27.74
C ALA A 59 30.06 -3.92 -27.34
N GLY A 60 31.20 -3.31 -27.69
CA GLY A 60 32.53 -3.89 -27.50
C GLY A 60 32.90 -4.07 -26.03
N THR A 61 33.83 -5.00 -25.77
CA THR A 61 34.26 -5.47 -24.45
C THR A 61 35.36 -4.60 -23.81
N SER A 62 35.39 -3.28 -24.05
CA SER A 62 36.38 -2.40 -23.40
C SER A 62 35.80 -1.10 -22.87
N LEU A 63 36.39 -0.67 -21.75
CA LEU A 63 36.04 0.52 -20.97
C LEU A 63 36.22 1.81 -21.80
N GLU A 64 37.18 1.86 -22.73
CA GLU A 64 37.34 3.00 -23.66
C GLU A 64 36.13 3.21 -24.58
N SER A 65 35.42 2.15 -24.98
CA SER A 65 34.23 2.28 -25.83
C SER A 65 33.04 2.90 -25.10
N TRP A 66 33.01 2.78 -23.77
CA TRP A 66 32.00 3.38 -22.90
C TRP A 66 32.34 4.83 -22.56
N LEU A 67 33.63 5.15 -22.38
CA LEU A 67 34.14 6.47 -22.02
C LEU A 67 34.26 7.44 -23.22
N GLY A 68 34.33 6.94 -24.46
CA GLY A 68 34.54 7.74 -25.67
C GLY A 68 33.33 8.53 -26.20
N ARG A 69 32.16 8.50 -25.54
CA ARG A 69 30.96 9.15 -26.08
C ARG A 69 30.95 10.66 -25.79
N LYS A 70 31.51 11.44 -26.72
CA LYS A 70 31.41 12.92 -26.74
C LYS A 70 29.93 13.35 -26.71
N ARG A 71 29.57 14.16 -25.71
CA ARG A 71 28.31 14.92 -25.66
C ARG A 71 28.29 15.88 -26.85
N SER A 72 27.29 15.78 -27.72
CA SER A 72 27.02 16.78 -28.75
C SER A 72 26.55 18.06 -28.09
N ALA A 73 27.45 19.06 -28.06
CA ALA A 73 27.17 20.39 -27.58
C ALA A 73 26.37 21.21 -28.59
N VAL A 74 25.61 22.12 -28.01
CA VAL A 74 24.78 23.19 -28.57
C VAL A 74 25.55 24.07 -29.56
N SER A 75 24.79 24.65 -30.49
CA SER A 75 25.18 25.61 -31.51
C SER A 75 25.96 26.83 -30.99
N ARG A 76 27.23 26.90 -31.40
CA ARG A 76 27.95 28.03 -32.03
C ARG A 76 27.43 29.45 -31.75
N VAL A 77 28.15 30.20 -30.90
CA VAL A 77 28.36 31.65 -31.05
C VAL A 77 29.86 31.93 -30.86
N LYS A 78 30.36 32.88 -31.65
CA LYS A 78 31.75 33.15 -32.04
C LYS A 78 32.43 34.04 -30.99
N GLU A 79 33.67 33.69 -30.60
CA GLU A 79 34.58 34.53 -29.81
C GLU A 79 35.26 35.61 -30.67
N THR A 80 35.43 36.79 -30.08
CA THR A 80 36.54 37.75 -30.28
C THR A 80 36.78 38.37 -28.89
N THR A 81 37.76 37.85 -28.15
CA THR A 81 39.12 38.40 -27.92
C THR A 81 39.20 39.64 -27.03
N ASP A 82 40.10 39.47 -26.05
CA ASP A 82 40.94 40.46 -25.36
C ASP A 82 40.47 41.13 -24.06
N GLU A 83 41.12 40.63 -23.00
CA GLU A 83 41.96 41.36 -22.04
C GLU A 83 41.38 42.26 -20.94
N GLU A 84 41.89 41.94 -19.74
CA GLU A 84 42.32 42.83 -18.66
C GLU A 84 41.33 43.44 -17.63
N ARG A 85 41.59 43.00 -16.39
CA ARG A 85 41.79 43.78 -15.14
C ARG A 85 40.67 44.67 -14.55
N LYS A 86 40.49 44.39 -13.24
CA LYS A 86 40.38 45.32 -12.10
C LYS A 86 39.00 45.94 -11.76
N THR A 87 38.54 45.53 -10.57
CA THR A 87 38.11 46.34 -9.41
C THR A 87 37.35 47.67 -9.60
N SER A 88 36.37 47.84 -8.70
CA SER A 88 35.88 49.06 -8.02
C SER A 88 34.51 49.64 -8.42
N ALA A 89 33.59 49.50 -7.45
CA ALA A 89 32.71 50.48 -6.82
C ALA A 89 32.29 51.79 -7.51
N GLN A 90 31.04 52.20 -7.16
CA GLN A 90 30.47 53.56 -7.20
C GLN A 90 30.19 54.12 -8.60
N SER A 91 29.24 55.02 -8.87
CA SER A 91 28.15 55.68 -8.14
C SER A 91 27.42 56.55 -9.18
N LEU A 92 26.11 56.71 -9.02
CA LEU A 92 25.23 57.87 -9.27
C LEU A 92 25.46 58.89 -10.42
N ASN A 93 24.29 59.31 -10.90
CA ASN A 93 23.88 60.59 -11.54
C ASN A 93 24.00 60.67 -13.07
N ASN A 94 22.93 60.90 -13.84
CA ASN A 94 21.84 61.91 -13.85
C ASN A 94 22.15 62.97 -14.93
N ASP A 95 21.26 63.07 -15.92
CA ASP A 95 20.77 64.28 -16.61
C ASP A 95 20.34 63.92 -18.05
N GLN A 96 19.02 63.94 -18.28
CA GLN A 96 18.26 65.00 -18.98
C GLN A 96 18.63 65.14 -20.46
N ASP A 97 17.67 64.84 -21.36
CA ASP A 97 16.91 65.88 -22.08
C ASP A 97 15.83 65.28 -23.00
N GLY A 98 14.80 66.07 -23.31
CA GLY A 98 14.10 66.00 -24.61
C GLY A 98 12.81 65.18 -24.70
N GLY A 99 11.66 65.85 -24.55
CA GLY A 99 10.32 65.28 -24.60
C GLY A 99 9.89 64.57 -25.89
N THR A 100 8.88 63.69 -25.77
CA THR A 100 7.61 63.78 -26.53
C THR A 100 6.56 62.91 -25.82
N ILE A 101 5.44 63.53 -25.45
CA ILE A 101 4.25 62.86 -24.91
C ILE A 101 3.63 62.02 -26.03
N SER A 102 3.57 60.69 -25.86
CA SER A 102 2.65 59.83 -26.58
C SER A 102 1.88 59.00 -25.59
N THR A 103 0.60 59.34 -25.45
CA THR A 103 -0.41 58.62 -24.68
C THR A 103 -0.51 57.18 -25.18
N ARG A 104 0.05 56.22 -24.43
CA ARG A 104 -0.27 54.80 -24.60
C ARG A 104 -1.18 54.36 -23.48
N SER A 105 -2.44 54.19 -23.84
CA SER A 105 -3.46 53.49 -23.08
C SER A 105 -2.92 52.18 -22.51
N SER A 106 -3.04 52.04 -21.19
CA SER A 106 -2.86 50.79 -20.47
C SER A 106 -3.85 49.74 -20.98
N LEU A 107 -3.41 48.84 -21.85
CA LEU A 107 -4.11 47.59 -22.07
C LEU A 107 -3.65 46.63 -20.98
N ALA A 108 -4.48 46.48 -19.96
CA ALA A 108 -4.39 45.33 -19.07
C ALA A 108 -4.43 44.05 -19.94
N PRO A 109 -3.61 43.03 -19.67
CA PRO A 109 -3.68 41.78 -20.41
C PRO A 109 -5.05 41.15 -20.18
N ASP A 110 -5.77 40.85 -21.26
CA ASP A 110 -7.06 40.18 -21.22
C ASP A 110 -6.88 38.79 -20.59
N LEU A 111 -7.31 38.66 -19.33
CA LEU A 111 -7.19 37.44 -18.54
C LEU A 111 -7.89 36.24 -19.19
N MET A 112 -8.88 36.50 -20.07
CA MET A 112 -9.60 35.47 -20.83
C MET A 112 -8.80 34.91 -22.01
N SER A 113 -7.70 35.55 -22.41
CA SER A 113 -6.76 34.99 -23.39
C SER A 113 -5.79 33.99 -22.76
N ILE A 114 -5.50 34.14 -21.46
CA ILE A 114 -4.60 33.27 -20.68
C ILE A 114 -5.33 32.01 -20.18
N LEU A 115 -6.65 32.10 -19.94
CA LEU A 115 -7.48 30.99 -19.47
C LEU A 115 -8.02 30.06 -20.59
N ARG A 116 -7.71 30.32 -21.86
CA ARG A 116 -8.12 29.42 -22.96
C ARG A 116 -7.21 28.20 -23.00
N GLN A 117 -7.77 27.03 -22.68
CA GLN A 117 -7.12 25.76 -22.96
C GLN A 117 -6.85 25.64 -24.47
N PRO A 118 -5.66 25.16 -24.89
CA PRO A 118 -5.37 24.96 -26.30
C PRO A 118 -6.35 23.91 -26.88
N THR A 119 -6.96 24.24 -28.02
CA THR A 119 -7.82 23.34 -28.77
C THR A 119 -7.04 22.07 -29.14
N THR A 120 -7.53 20.93 -28.67
CA THR A 120 -6.95 19.61 -28.96
C THR A 120 -7.16 19.26 -30.44
N PRO A 121 -6.12 18.83 -31.18
CA PRO A 121 -6.31 18.28 -32.52
C PRO A 121 -7.05 16.93 -32.42
N PRO A 122 -7.74 16.50 -33.50
CA PRO A 122 -8.58 15.31 -33.48
C PRO A 122 -7.74 14.07 -33.14
N LYS A 123 -8.23 13.28 -32.17
CA LYS A 123 -7.59 12.08 -31.63
C LYS A 123 -7.37 11.05 -32.74
N THR A 124 -6.14 10.93 -33.23
CA THR A 124 -5.66 9.70 -33.86
C THR A 124 -5.73 8.57 -32.82
N LYS A 125 -6.39 7.45 -33.15
CA LYS A 125 -6.59 6.28 -32.28
C LYS A 125 -5.29 5.93 -31.55
N SER A 126 -5.20 6.30 -30.28
CA SER A 126 -4.03 6.01 -29.45
C SER A 126 -3.98 4.51 -29.21
N LYS A 127 -2.89 3.86 -29.65
CA LYS A 127 -2.56 2.51 -29.20
C LYS A 127 -2.63 2.48 -27.67
N THR A 128 -3.51 1.65 -27.12
CA THR A 128 -3.66 1.44 -25.67
C THR A 128 -2.33 0.92 -25.13
N LYS A 129 -1.54 1.82 -24.52
CA LYS A 129 -0.40 1.38 -23.71
C LYS A 129 -0.97 0.67 -22.49
N ASN A 130 -0.67 -0.62 -22.35
CA ASN A 130 -0.91 -1.41 -21.13
C ASN A 130 0.04 -0.95 -20.01
N SER A 131 0.10 0.35 -19.72
CA SER A 131 0.78 0.85 -18.53
C SER A 131 -0.10 0.54 -17.32
N PRO A 132 0.48 0.09 -16.19
CA PRO A 132 -0.27 -0.14 -14.97
C PRO A 132 -1.03 1.14 -14.58
N GLN A 133 -2.34 1.01 -14.38
CA GLN A 133 -3.18 2.14 -14.01
C GLN A 133 -2.77 2.65 -12.62
N SER A 134 -2.73 3.97 -12.43
CA SER A 134 -2.52 4.54 -11.11
C SER A 134 -3.68 4.20 -10.17
N ALA A 135 -3.40 4.11 -8.87
CA ALA A 135 -4.43 3.92 -7.86
C ALA A 135 -5.48 5.03 -7.94
N LEU A 136 -6.76 4.68 -7.78
CA LEU A 136 -7.84 5.65 -7.66
C LEU A 136 -7.91 6.13 -6.21
N VAL A 137 -7.64 7.42 -5.99
CA VAL A 137 -7.68 8.02 -4.65
C VAL A 137 -9.14 8.31 -4.27
N LEU A 138 -9.57 7.79 -3.13
CA LEU A 138 -10.90 7.96 -2.56
C LEU A 138 -10.75 8.75 -1.26
N THR A 139 -11.41 9.91 -1.18
CA THR A 139 -11.23 10.87 -0.07
C THR A 139 -12.42 10.95 0.88
N SER A 140 -13.51 10.24 0.61
CA SER A 140 -14.73 10.25 1.43
C SER A 140 -15.42 8.90 1.43
N GLN A 141 -16.29 8.65 2.43
CA GLN A 141 -17.09 7.43 2.47
C GLN A 141 -17.98 7.29 1.24
N ALA A 142 -18.61 8.37 0.78
CA ALA A 142 -19.46 8.34 -0.41
C ALA A 142 -18.69 7.89 -1.68
N ALA A 143 -17.41 8.26 -1.80
CA ALA A 143 -16.56 7.79 -2.90
C ALA A 143 -16.22 6.30 -2.77
N ILE A 144 -16.03 5.81 -1.54
CA ILE A 144 -15.81 4.38 -1.25
C ILE A 144 -17.06 3.56 -1.59
N ASP A 145 -18.24 4.04 -1.18
CA ASP A 145 -19.54 3.41 -1.42
C ASP A 145 -19.88 3.35 -2.92
N ALA A 146 -19.55 4.41 -3.68
CA ALA A 146 -19.75 4.46 -5.13
C ALA A 146 -19.00 3.36 -5.88
N HIS A 147 -17.94 2.80 -5.29
CA HIS A 147 -17.17 1.68 -5.81
C HIS A 147 -17.51 0.34 -5.14
N SER A 148 -18.48 0.31 -4.22
CA SER A 148 -18.93 -0.89 -3.49
C SER A 148 -17.78 -1.63 -2.80
N LEU A 149 -16.83 -0.88 -2.22
CA LEU A 149 -15.73 -1.44 -1.47
C LEU A 149 -16.22 -1.85 -0.07
N PRO A 150 -15.77 -2.99 0.47
CA PRO A 150 -16.10 -3.44 1.83
C PRO A 150 -15.26 -2.69 2.88
N VAL A 151 -15.33 -1.36 2.84
CA VAL A 151 -14.55 -0.48 3.70
C VAL A 151 -15.43 0.65 4.20
N THR A 152 -15.38 0.88 5.51
CA THR A 152 -15.99 2.05 6.14
C THR A 152 -14.90 2.95 6.74
N LEU A 153 -14.90 4.22 6.36
CA LEU A 153 -13.98 5.25 6.80
C LEU A 153 -14.68 6.18 7.79
N LEU A 154 -14.12 6.25 9.00
CA LEU A 154 -14.60 7.10 10.08
C LEU A 154 -13.48 8.09 10.45
N GLN A 155 -13.83 9.37 10.44
CA GLN A 155 -12.88 10.44 10.77
C GLN A 155 -12.99 10.77 12.27
N SER A 156 -11.84 10.78 12.95
CA SER A 156 -11.71 11.20 14.35
C SER A 156 -12.65 10.50 15.35
N PRO A 157 -12.59 9.16 15.49
CA PRO A 157 -13.46 8.44 16.43
C PRO A 157 -13.09 8.70 17.90
N LEU A 158 -11.87 9.18 18.18
CA LEU A 158 -11.41 9.50 19.54
C LEU A 158 -11.36 11.02 19.77
N PRO A 159 -11.50 11.50 21.01
CA PRO A 159 -11.13 12.87 21.37
C PRO A 159 -9.69 13.20 20.95
N ALA A 160 -9.45 14.43 20.46
CA ALA A 160 -8.15 14.82 19.92
C ALA A 160 -7.00 14.73 20.94
N SER A 161 -7.30 15.00 22.22
CA SER A 161 -6.36 14.86 23.33
C SER A 161 -5.95 13.40 23.54
N LEU A 162 -6.94 12.49 23.60
CA LEU A 162 -6.71 11.05 23.73
C LEU A 162 -5.94 10.49 22.54
N ALA A 163 -6.27 10.89 21.31
CA ALA A 163 -5.58 10.42 20.11
C ALA A 163 -4.09 10.84 20.10
N SER A 164 -3.78 12.06 20.53
CA SER A 164 -2.40 12.54 20.65
C SER A 164 -1.64 11.82 21.75
N ALA A 165 -2.24 11.69 22.94
CA ALA A 165 -1.65 10.98 24.06
C ALA A 165 -1.39 9.50 23.72
N LEU A 166 -2.37 8.82 23.12
CA LEU A 166 -2.23 7.44 22.67
C LEU A 166 -1.12 7.29 21.62
N TYR A 167 -1.00 8.21 20.66
CA TYR A 167 0.12 8.20 19.72
C TYR A 167 1.46 8.26 20.45
N LEU A 168 1.62 9.18 21.41
CA LEU A 168 2.86 9.35 22.17
C LEU A 168 3.18 8.14 23.04
N THR A 169 2.18 7.58 23.75
CA THR A 169 2.34 6.34 24.53
C THR A 169 2.74 5.17 23.63
N MET A 170 2.09 4.99 22.48
CA MET A 170 2.43 3.88 21.58
C MET A 170 3.78 4.10 20.89
N MET A 171 4.23 5.34 20.71
CA MET A 171 5.59 5.64 20.29
C MET A 171 6.62 5.20 21.34
N GLN A 172 6.38 5.45 22.63
CA GLN A 172 7.23 4.95 23.73
C GLN A 172 7.24 3.42 23.79
N GLU A 173 6.06 2.79 23.75
CA GLU A 173 5.93 1.33 23.70
C GLU A 173 6.69 0.71 22.52
N SER A 174 6.67 1.39 21.37
CA SER A 174 7.29 0.91 20.14
C SER A 174 8.82 0.87 20.13
N GLU A 175 9.47 1.46 21.13
CA GLU A 175 10.91 1.33 21.31
C GLU A 175 11.32 -0.13 21.56
N ASN A 176 10.40 -0.95 22.08
CA ASN A 176 10.59 -2.38 22.35
C ASN A 176 9.92 -3.28 21.30
N TRP A 177 9.51 -2.73 20.15
CA TRP A 177 8.90 -3.52 19.07
C TRP A 177 9.96 -4.09 18.14
N GLU A 178 9.62 -5.22 17.53
CA GLU A 178 10.54 -5.95 16.67
C GLU A 178 10.08 -5.89 15.22
N SER A 179 11.05 -6.06 14.32
CA SER A 179 10.75 -6.25 12.92
C SER A 179 10.71 -7.74 12.60
N ASN A 180 9.57 -8.22 12.09
CA ASN A 180 9.45 -9.62 11.69
C ASN A 180 10.46 -9.98 10.58
N LYS A 181 11.00 -11.20 10.65
CA LYS A 181 11.93 -11.78 9.67
C LYS A 181 11.36 -13.11 9.19
N TRP A 182 11.34 -13.30 7.87
CA TRP A 182 10.88 -14.55 7.29
C TRP A 182 11.76 -14.94 6.10
N PHE A 183 11.65 -16.19 5.69
CA PHE A 183 12.39 -16.72 4.55
C PHE A 183 11.52 -16.62 3.29
N LEU A 184 12.01 -15.93 2.27
CA LEU A 184 11.31 -15.72 1.00
C LEU A 184 12.27 -15.91 -0.17
N ALA A 185 11.92 -16.77 -1.12
CA ALA A 185 12.69 -17.03 -2.34
C ALA A 185 14.18 -17.32 -2.07
N GLY A 186 14.47 -18.19 -1.11
CA GLY A 186 15.84 -18.60 -0.76
C GLY A 186 16.62 -17.58 0.06
N LYS A 187 16.00 -16.49 0.54
CA LYS A 187 16.68 -15.43 1.30
C LYS A 187 15.89 -15.06 2.56
N TRP A 188 16.63 -14.78 3.63
CA TRP A 188 16.05 -14.10 4.79
C TRP A 188 15.75 -12.66 4.43
N VAL A 189 14.49 -12.28 4.59
CA VAL A 189 14.02 -10.90 4.41
C VAL A 189 13.43 -10.39 5.71
N GLN A 190 13.49 -9.07 5.89
CA GLN A 190 13.05 -8.39 7.09
C GLN A 190 11.99 -7.35 6.73
N SER A 191 10.96 -7.24 7.57
CA SER A 191 9.94 -6.22 7.44
C SER A 191 10.53 -4.81 7.53
N PRO A 192 10.11 -3.84 6.70
CA PRO A 192 10.57 -2.46 6.83
C PRO A 192 9.76 -1.65 7.87
N HIS A 193 9.00 -2.31 8.74
CA HIS A 193 8.23 -1.71 9.84
C HIS A 193 8.40 -2.53 11.12
N LEU A 194 8.22 -1.88 12.28
CA LEU A 194 8.20 -2.55 13.59
C LEU A 194 6.77 -2.97 13.93
N MET A 195 6.63 -4.08 14.65
CA MET A 195 5.34 -4.56 15.10
C MET A 195 5.38 -5.14 16.52
N SER A 196 4.21 -5.17 17.15
CA SER A 196 3.95 -5.96 18.34
C SER A 196 2.48 -6.38 18.35
N SER A 197 2.09 -7.16 19.34
CA SER A 197 0.71 -7.59 19.52
C SER A 197 0.32 -7.50 20.98
N TYR A 198 -0.87 -6.96 21.21
CA TYR A 198 -1.46 -6.82 22.53
C TYR A 198 -2.80 -7.53 22.58
N ALA A 199 -3.21 -7.94 23.78
CA ALA A 199 -4.48 -8.58 24.06
C ALA A 199 -5.20 -7.87 25.20
N ARG A 200 -6.52 -7.90 25.17
CA ARG A 200 -7.33 -7.43 26.29
C ARG A 200 -7.26 -8.44 27.43
N SER A 201 -6.86 -8.00 28.62
CA SER A 201 -6.81 -8.87 29.81
C SER A 201 -8.18 -9.52 30.07
N GLY A 202 -8.20 -10.83 30.28
CA GLY A 202 -9.41 -11.63 30.47
C GLY A 202 -10.23 -11.91 29.22
N ALA A 203 -9.78 -11.50 28.02
CA ALA A 203 -10.33 -12.09 26.80
C ALA A 203 -9.84 -13.54 26.70
N GLU A 204 -10.75 -14.48 26.46
CA GLU A 204 -10.39 -15.88 26.26
C GLU A 204 -9.74 -16.02 24.88
N HIS A 205 -8.44 -15.83 24.82
CA HIS A 205 -7.62 -16.41 23.76
C HIS A 205 -7.41 -17.84 24.21
N GLY A 206 -8.20 -18.79 23.69
CA GLY A 206 -7.99 -20.21 24.02
C GLY A 206 -6.51 -20.59 23.88
N ASN A 207 -6.06 -21.71 24.46
CA ASN A 207 -4.67 -22.20 24.41
C ASN A 207 -4.09 -22.41 22.98
N ALA A 208 -4.81 -21.99 21.94
CA ALA A 208 -4.39 -21.91 20.56
C ALA A 208 -3.15 -21.01 20.42
N LYS A 209 -2.10 -21.57 19.82
CA LYS A 209 -0.99 -20.80 19.28
C LYS A 209 -1.50 -19.99 18.10
N TYR A 210 -1.27 -18.68 18.13
CA TYR A 210 -1.61 -17.79 17.03
C TYR A 210 -0.42 -17.65 16.12
N TYR A 211 -0.61 -17.88 14.82
CA TYR A 211 0.45 -17.74 13.85
C TYR A 211 0.24 -16.49 13.00
N TYR A 212 1.31 -15.76 12.72
CA TYR A 212 1.34 -14.71 11.72
C TYR A 212 2.50 -14.99 10.76
N THR A 213 2.19 -15.11 9.46
CA THR A 213 3.19 -15.43 8.42
C THR A 213 4.04 -16.68 8.71
N GLY A 214 3.46 -17.66 9.42
CA GLY A 214 4.15 -18.91 9.80
C GLY A 214 4.94 -18.85 11.11
N SER A 215 5.04 -17.68 11.74
CA SER A 215 5.70 -17.50 13.04
C SER A 215 4.67 -17.51 14.17
N ASP A 216 4.99 -18.20 15.28
CA ASP A 216 4.20 -18.13 16.52
C ASP A 216 4.24 -16.70 17.06
N LEU A 217 3.07 -16.10 17.28
CA LEU A 217 2.92 -14.74 17.82
C LEU A 217 3.28 -14.65 19.31
N GLY A 218 3.49 -15.79 20.00
CA GLY A 218 3.88 -15.83 21.40
C GLY A 218 2.79 -15.37 22.36
N GLN A 219 3.17 -15.07 23.61
CA GLN A 219 2.25 -14.46 24.57
C GLN A 219 1.97 -13.00 24.21
N PHE A 220 0.69 -12.65 24.10
CA PHE A 220 0.27 -11.26 23.94
C PHE A 220 0.56 -10.45 25.21
N LYS A 221 0.99 -9.20 25.03
CA LYS A 221 1.07 -8.22 26.13
C LYS A 221 -0.32 -7.69 26.46
N ASP A 222 -0.59 -7.37 27.71
CA ASP A 222 -1.83 -6.69 28.08
C ASP A 222 -1.92 -5.30 27.44
N TYR A 223 -3.15 -4.86 27.11
CA TYR A 223 -3.40 -3.50 26.63
C TYR A 223 -2.86 -2.44 27.61
N PRO A 224 -2.00 -1.51 27.14
CA PRO A 224 -1.71 -0.30 27.89
C PRO A 224 -3.00 0.50 28.16
N THR A 225 -3.02 1.29 29.24
CA THR A 225 -4.22 2.01 29.71
C THR A 225 -4.92 2.81 28.61
N LEU A 226 -4.17 3.60 27.84
CA LEU A 226 -4.76 4.41 26.75
C LEU A 226 -5.21 3.56 25.56
N LEU A 227 -4.54 2.43 25.28
CA LEU A 227 -4.98 1.50 24.23
C LEU A 227 -6.31 0.85 24.62
N LYS A 228 -6.46 0.46 25.90
CA LYS A 228 -7.72 -0.07 26.44
C LYS A 228 -8.84 0.95 26.35
N LEU A 229 -8.59 2.20 26.76
CA LEU A 229 -9.58 3.27 26.66
C LEU A 229 -10.01 3.54 25.21
N ALA A 230 -9.06 3.53 24.27
CA ALA A 230 -9.39 3.67 22.85
C ALA A 230 -10.19 2.48 22.31
N ALA A 231 -9.85 1.25 22.71
CA ALA A 231 -10.64 0.07 22.37
C ALA A 231 -12.08 0.17 22.89
N ASP A 232 -12.27 0.59 24.15
CA ASP A 232 -13.58 0.80 24.77
C ASP A 232 -14.42 1.87 24.04
N MET A 233 -13.79 2.88 23.43
CA MET A 233 -14.47 3.88 22.59
C MET A 233 -14.74 3.40 21.17
N ILE A 234 -13.87 2.55 20.61
CA ILE A 234 -14.01 2.05 19.23
C ILE A 234 -15.06 0.95 19.14
N GLU A 235 -15.17 0.06 20.12
CA GLU A 235 -16.17 -1.02 20.13
C GLU A 235 -17.61 -0.54 19.85
N PRO A 236 -18.18 0.47 20.53
CA PRO A 236 -19.53 0.94 20.23
C PRO A 236 -19.63 1.56 18.83
N VAL A 237 -18.59 2.24 18.35
CA VAL A 237 -18.54 2.82 17.01
C VAL A 237 -18.59 1.73 15.93
N VAL A 238 -17.81 0.66 16.09
CA VAL A 238 -17.82 -0.50 15.18
C VAL A 238 -19.18 -1.18 15.21
N ASN A 239 -19.72 -1.46 16.40
CA ASN A 239 -21.02 -2.11 16.53
C ASN A 239 -22.16 -1.29 15.91
N ALA A 240 -22.14 0.04 16.07
CA ALA A 240 -23.11 0.93 15.43
C ALA A 240 -22.98 0.96 13.90
N ALA A 241 -21.78 0.76 13.34
CA ALA A 241 -21.59 0.60 11.91
C ALA A 241 -22.15 -0.74 11.41
N LEU A 242 -21.91 -1.83 12.15
CA LEU A 242 -22.41 -3.17 11.82
C LEU A 242 -23.93 -3.26 11.86
N GLU A 243 -24.60 -2.52 12.74
CA GLU A 243 -26.07 -2.48 12.85
C GLU A 243 -26.75 -1.82 11.65
N LYS A 244 -26.03 -1.04 10.84
CA LYS A 244 -26.59 -0.34 9.67
C LYS A 244 -26.78 -1.23 8.45
N ARG A 245 -26.29 -2.47 8.48
CA ARG A 245 -26.35 -3.40 7.36
C ARG A 245 -26.87 -4.76 7.78
N ALA A 246 -27.40 -5.49 6.82
CA ALA A 246 -27.62 -6.92 6.99
C ALA A 246 -26.26 -7.62 7.16
N ARG A 247 -26.23 -8.59 8.07
CA ARG A 247 -25.06 -9.46 8.26
C ARG A 247 -25.09 -10.60 7.26
N TYR A 248 -23.92 -11.03 6.81
CA TYR A 248 -23.80 -12.19 5.94
C TYR A 248 -24.06 -13.49 6.72
N PRO A 249 -24.49 -14.57 6.04
CA PRO A 249 -24.45 -15.90 6.63
C PRO A 249 -23.04 -16.19 7.18
N TYR A 250 -22.93 -16.84 8.34
CA TYR A 250 -21.66 -17.14 9.03
C TYR A 250 -20.86 -15.95 9.60
N GLU A 251 -21.31 -14.72 9.35
CA GLU A 251 -20.84 -13.57 10.10
C GLU A 251 -21.24 -13.71 11.58
N TRP A 252 -20.38 -13.26 12.49
CA TRP A 252 -20.68 -13.27 13.91
C TRP A 252 -22.01 -12.54 14.17
N ALA A 253 -22.96 -13.16 14.87
CA ALA A 253 -24.25 -12.53 15.15
C ALA A 253 -24.19 -11.54 16.33
N GLY A 254 -23.22 -11.71 17.24
CA GLY A 254 -23.11 -10.92 18.46
C GLY A 254 -22.45 -9.55 18.28
N LYS A 255 -22.17 -8.90 19.41
CA LYS A 255 -21.39 -7.67 19.45
C LYS A 255 -19.93 -7.95 19.13
N TRP A 256 -19.34 -7.12 18.29
CA TRP A 256 -17.91 -7.13 17.99
C TRP A 256 -17.12 -6.60 19.18
N ARG A 257 -15.95 -7.19 19.47
CA ARG A 257 -15.05 -6.81 20.56
C ARG A 257 -13.61 -6.67 20.07
N ALA A 258 -12.88 -5.73 20.64
CA ALA A 258 -11.45 -5.54 20.37
C ALA A 258 -10.62 -6.49 21.26
N SER A 259 -10.63 -7.79 20.94
CA SER A 259 -9.97 -8.82 21.76
C SER A 259 -8.45 -8.79 21.65
N VAL A 260 -7.93 -8.53 20.44
CA VAL A 260 -6.50 -8.50 20.13
C VAL A 260 -6.22 -7.27 19.27
N CYS A 261 -5.08 -6.63 19.50
CA CYS A 261 -4.61 -5.50 18.71
C CYS A 261 -3.22 -5.79 18.17
N GLY A 262 -3.10 -5.95 16.85
CA GLY A 262 -1.81 -5.94 16.18
C GLY A 262 -1.36 -4.49 15.96
N THR A 263 -0.14 -4.17 16.34
CA THR A 263 0.39 -2.81 16.25
C THR A 263 1.51 -2.73 15.23
N ASN A 264 1.57 -1.63 14.48
CA ASN A 264 2.60 -1.41 13.48
C ASN A 264 3.12 0.02 13.57
N ARG A 265 4.44 0.18 13.60
CA ARG A 265 5.13 1.46 13.52
C ARG A 265 5.86 1.58 12.19
N TYR A 266 5.49 2.59 11.43
CA TYR A 266 6.12 2.92 10.16
C TYR A 266 6.95 4.18 10.35
N ASP A 267 8.27 4.08 10.16
CA ASP A 267 9.19 5.19 10.30
C ASP A 267 9.56 5.76 8.92
N GLY A 268 9.00 6.92 8.62
CA GLY A 268 9.25 7.61 7.37
C GLY A 268 8.65 6.92 6.14
N ALA A 269 9.10 7.37 4.98
CA ALA A 269 8.45 7.09 3.70
C ALA A 269 8.79 5.69 3.13
N SER A 270 9.91 5.08 3.56
CA SER A 270 10.36 3.76 3.13
C SER A 270 9.65 2.61 3.84
N SER A 271 9.21 2.81 5.09
CA SER A 271 8.46 1.78 5.84
C SER A 271 7.16 1.44 5.13
N SER A 272 6.88 0.15 4.99
CA SER A 272 5.73 -0.36 4.23
C SER A 272 5.30 -1.75 4.71
N VAL A 273 4.12 -2.18 4.31
CA VAL A 273 3.69 -3.58 4.39
C VAL A 273 3.18 -4.00 3.02
N GLY A 274 3.64 -5.12 2.49
CA GLY A 274 3.28 -5.60 1.15
C GLY A 274 1.79 -5.94 1.01
N TRP A 275 1.38 -6.32 -0.19
CA TRP A 275 0.00 -6.77 -0.45
C TRP A 275 -0.32 -8.05 0.32
N HIS A 276 -1.31 -7.99 1.21
CA HIS A 276 -1.76 -9.14 2.02
C HIS A 276 -3.27 -9.04 2.29
N ALA A 277 -3.85 -10.13 2.77
CA ALA A 277 -5.14 -10.14 3.44
C ALA A 277 -4.91 -10.76 4.83
N ASP A 278 -5.69 -10.33 5.81
CA ASP A 278 -5.57 -10.87 7.17
C ASP A 278 -6.02 -12.33 7.18
N GLN A 279 -5.28 -13.19 7.90
CA GLN A 279 -5.58 -14.62 7.97
C GLN A 279 -6.87 -14.87 8.75
N LEU A 280 -7.83 -15.52 8.10
CA LEU A 280 -9.19 -15.72 8.64
C LEU A 280 -9.30 -16.84 9.69
N THR A 281 -8.26 -17.67 9.86
CA THR A 281 -8.32 -18.90 10.68
C THR A 281 -8.93 -18.67 12.07
N TYR A 282 -8.52 -17.61 12.77
CA TYR A 282 -9.00 -17.28 14.13
C TYR A 282 -10.07 -16.19 14.15
N LEU A 283 -10.26 -15.51 13.01
CA LEU A 283 -11.25 -14.43 12.86
C LEU A 283 -12.62 -14.94 12.44
N GLY A 284 -12.65 -16.15 11.85
CA GLY A 284 -13.79 -16.71 11.14
C GLY A 284 -14.11 -15.98 9.83
N PRO A 285 -15.06 -16.50 9.03
CA PRO A 285 -15.46 -15.89 7.77
C PRO A 285 -16.18 -14.55 8.00
N TYR A 286 -16.09 -13.63 7.05
CA TYR A 286 -16.79 -12.33 7.11
C TYR A 286 -16.40 -11.49 8.33
N ALA A 287 -15.16 -11.63 8.80
CA ALA A 287 -14.68 -10.89 9.94
C ALA A 287 -14.62 -9.38 9.66
N THR A 288 -14.98 -8.59 10.67
CA THR A 288 -14.77 -7.14 10.66
C THR A 288 -13.51 -6.80 11.44
N ILE A 289 -12.63 -6.00 10.84
CA ILE A 289 -11.36 -5.56 11.44
C ILE A 289 -11.34 -4.04 11.49
N ALA A 290 -10.97 -3.48 12.64
CA ALA A 290 -10.95 -2.04 12.87
C ALA A 290 -9.50 -1.55 12.96
N SER A 291 -9.07 -0.68 12.03
CA SER A 291 -7.70 -0.18 11.93
C SER A 291 -7.66 1.32 12.22
N LEU A 292 -7.17 1.70 13.41
CA LEU A 292 -6.97 3.09 13.80
C LEU A 292 -5.56 3.55 13.39
N SER A 293 -5.50 4.66 12.66
CA SER A 293 -4.25 5.31 12.24
C SER A 293 -3.96 6.52 13.12
N LEU A 294 -2.74 6.62 13.64
CA LEU A 294 -2.27 7.72 14.45
C LEU A 294 -0.94 8.24 13.92
N GLY A 295 -0.84 9.56 13.80
CA GLY A 295 0.40 10.24 13.45
C GLY A 295 0.44 10.64 11.98
N THR A 296 1.59 10.44 11.35
CA THR A 296 1.84 10.86 9.97
C THR A 296 0.87 10.20 8.98
N PRO A 297 0.19 10.97 8.11
CA PRO A 297 -0.72 10.40 7.12
C PRO A 297 -0.03 9.41 6.18
N ARG A 298 -0.68 8.27 5.92
CA ARG A 298 -0.18 7.24 5.00
C ARG A 298 -1.27 6.73 4.08
N ALA A 299 -0.87 6.33 2.88
CA ALA A 299 -1.76 5.67 1.94
C ALA A 299 -2.11 4.25 2.43
N PHE A 300 -3.38 3.91 2.40
CA PHE A 300 -3.89 2.55 2.52
C PHE A 300 -4.49 2.14 1.19
N ARG A 301 -3.94 1.13 0.54
CA ARG A 301 -4.43 0.69 -0.77
C ARG A 301 -5.15 -0.63 -0.68
N LEU A 302 -6.23 -0.77 -1.45
CA LEU A 302 -6.95 -2.01 -1.68
C LEU A 302 -6.83 -2.41 -3.15
N ARG A 303 -6.68 -3.70 -3.41
CA ARG A 303 -6.70 -4.28 -4.75
C ARG A 303 -7.52 -5.54 -4.70
N GLN A 304 -8.51 -5.62 -5.57
CA GLN A 304 -9.33 -6.81 -5.71
C GLN A 304 -8.45 -8.01 -6.10
N THR A 305 -8.70 -9.15 -5.49
CA THR A 305 -8.15 -10.43 -5.89
C THR A 305 -9.23 -11.25 -6.56
N GLU A 306 -8.82 -12.27 -7.32
CA GLU A 306 -9.77 -13.31 -7.75
C GLU A 306 -10.41 -13.90 -6.48
N SER A 307 -11.74 -13.90 -6.46
CA SER A 307 -12.49 -14.32 -5.28
C SER A 307 -12.38 -15.83 -5.13
N VAL A 308 -12.04 -16.28 -3.93
CA VAL A 308 -12.06 -17.73 -3.60
C VAL A 308 -13.50 -18.23 -3.44
N ASP A 309 -14.45 -17.35 -3.11
CA ASP A 309 -15.86 -17.66 -2.91
C ASP A 309 -16.68 -17.44 -4.20
N PRO A 310 -17.41 -18.47 -4.70
CA PRO A 310 -18.30 -18.38 -5.86
C PRO A 310 -19.38 -17.30 -5.74
N ALA A 311 -19.85 -16.97 -4.54
CA ALA A 311 -20.86 -15.93 -4.30
C ALA A 311 -20.39 -14.53 -4.74
N TYR A 312 -19.08 -14.34 -4.90
CA TYR A 312 -18.47 -13.09 -5.31
C TYR A 312 -17.68 -13.18 -6.62
N ALA A 313 -17.73 -14.32 -7.30
CA ALA A 313 -17.14 -14.47 -8.62
C ALA A 313 -17.84 -13.53 -9.60
N LYS A 314 -17.12 -12.50 -10.08
CA LYS A 314 -17.63 -11.55 -11.07
C LYS A 314 -16.90 -11.68 -12.39
N ASP A 315 -17.65 -11.48 -13.46
CA ASP A 315 -17.17 -11.34 -14.83
C ASP A 315 -16.02 -10.32 -14.93
N ALA A 316 -14.95 -10.75 -15.60
CA ALA A 316 -13.80 -10.06 -16.22
C ALA A 316 -13.67 -8.52 -16.11
N LYS A 317 -13.90 -7.90 -14.95
CA LYS A 317 -13.54 -6.50 -14.71
C LYS A 317 -12.03 -6.41 -14.52
N PRO A 318 -11.36 -5.42 -15.15
CA PRO A 318 -9.93 -5.22 -14.95
C PRO A 318 -9.66 -4.90 -13.47
N ILE A 319 -8.65 -5.57 -12.90
CA ILE A 319 -8.22 -5.36 -11.50
C ILE A 319 -7.87 -3.89 -11.31
N ARG A 320 -8.57 -3.22 -10.38
CA ARG A 320 -8.33 -1.83 -9.99
C ARG A 320 -7.71 -1.75 -8.61
N THR A 321 -6.78 -0.81 -8.44
CA THR A 321 -6.27 -0.41 -7.13
C THR A 321 -6.95 0.88 -6.66
N TYR A 322 -7.41 0.86 -5.42
CA TYR A 322 -8.00 2.01 -4.72
C TYR A 322 -7.04 2.45 -3.62
N GLU A 323 -7.01 3.74 -3.31
CA GLU A 323 -6.17 4.34 -2.29
C GLU A 323 -7.00 5.24 -1.39
N ILE A 324 -6.86 5.07 -0.08
CA ILE A 324 -7.48 5.90 0.94
C ILE A 324 -6.34 6.50 1.77
N ASN A 325 -6.27 7.82 1.87
CA ASN A 325 -5.26 8.48 2.70
C ASN A 325 -5.75 8.53 4.15
N LEU A 326 -5.00 7.89 5.04
CA LEU A 326 -5.34 7.75 6.45
C LEU A 326 -4.45 8.67 7.29
N GLY A 327 -5.06 9.73 7.81
CA GLY A 327 -4.42 10.71 8.68
C GLY A 327 -4.43 10.30 10.16
N HIS A 328 -3.94 11.20 11.00
CA HIS A 328 -4.05 11.04 12.45
C HIS A 328 -5.53 10.92 12.86
N ASN A 329 -5.82 9.96 13.73
CA ASN A 329 -7.15 9.68 14.26
C ASN A 329 -8.17 9.28 13.17
N SER A 330 -7.75 8.66 12.06
CA SER A 330 -8.69 8.05 11.11
C SER A 330 -8.85 6.56 11.42
N LEU A 331 -10.09 6.08 11.42
CA LEU A 331 -10.43 4.67 11.61
C LEU A 331 -11.01 4.08 10.34
N VAL A 332 -10.43 2.98 9.91
CA VAL A 332 -10.92 2.18 8.79
C VAL A 332 -11.47 0.87 9.32
N LEU A 333 -12.73 0.59 9.01
CA LEU A 333 -13.29 -0.74 9.17
C LEU A 333 -13.10 -1.47 7.85
N MET A 334 -12.42 -2.61 7.90
CA MET A 334 -12.44 -3.60 6.83
C MET A 334 -13.63 -4.50 7.12
N ASP A 335 -14.72 -4.25 6.40
CA ASP A 335 -16.01 -4.91 6.62
C ASP A 335 -16.00 -6.35 6.08
N ALA A 336 -17.08 -7.09 6.37
CA ALA A 336 -17.30 -8.44 5.86
C ALA A 336 -17.03 -8.55 4.34
N GLY A 337 -16.28 -9.57 3.94
CA GLY A 337 -15.89 -9.79 2.54
C GLY A 337 -14.66 -9.00 2.11
N CYS A 338 -14.04 -8.17 2.98
CA CYS A 338 -12.82 -7.46 2.65
C CYS A 338 -11.63 -8.40 2.49
N GLN A 339 -11.38 -9.28 3.46
CA GLN A 339 -10.20 -10.16 3.46
C GLN A 339 -10.32 -11.27 2.39
N GLU A 340 -11.55 -11.66 2.05
CA GLU A 340 -11.87 -12.70 1.08
C GLU A 340 -11.70 -12.21 -0.37
N ARG A 341 -11.90 -10.92 -0.62
CA ARG A 341 -11.98 -10.36 -1.99
C ARG A 341 -10.91 -9.32 -2.31
N TYR A 342 -10.22 -8.80 -1.30
CA TYR A 342 -9.23 -7.74 -1.48
C TYR A 342 -7.96 -8.06 -0.71
N LYS A 343 -6.83 -7.78 -1.34
CA LYS A 343 -5.57 -7.56 -0.63
C LYS A 343 -5.41 -6.08 -0.36
N HIS A 344 -4.76 -5.76 0.75
CA HIS A 344 -4.44 -4.40 1.15
C HIS A 344 -2.95 -4.22 1.44
N THR A 345 -2.49 -2.98 1.43
CA THR A 345 -1.07 -2.61 1.64
C THR A 345 -0.96 -1.18 2.17
N VAL A 346 0.12 -0.92 2.93
CA VAL A 346 0.64 0.43 3.16
C VAL A 346 1.92 0.55 2.33
N PRO A 347 1.87 1.19 1.16
CA PRO A 347 3.02 1.26 0.26
C PRO A 347 4.07 2.25 0.78
N SER A 348 5.30 2.11 0.30
CA SER A 348 6.30 3.18 0.44
C SER A 348 5.85 4.42 -0.36
N GLN A 349 6.24 5.59 0.13
CA GLN A 349 5.90 6.89 -0.46
C GLN A 349 7.17 7.67 -0.76
N LYS A 350 7.09 8.63 -1.69
CA LYS A 350 8.23 9.50 -2.02
C LYS A 350 8.41 10.64 -1.01
N ALA A 351 7.31 11.12 -0.47
CA ALA A 351 7.24 12.19 0.50
C ALA A 351 6.10 11.91 1.48
N LEU A 352 6.21 12.47 2.68
CA LEU A 352 5.22 12.41 3.74
C LEU A 352 4.99 13.80 4.30
N ASP A 353 3.76 14.04 4.75
CA ASP A 353 3.45 15.20 5.59
C ASP A 353 4.04 15.01 6.98
N LEU A 354 4.27 16.10 7.71
CA LEU A 354 4.73 16.04 9.10
C LEU A 354 3.53 16.03 10.03
N PHE A 355 3.56 15.18 11.05
CA PHE A 355 2.58 15.21 12.14
C PHE A 355 3.15 15.91 13.36
N ARG A 356 2.33 16.76 13.98
CA ARG A 356 2.64 17.48 15.23
C ARG A 356 1.49 17.23 16.21
N PRO A 357 1.70 16.45 17.30
CA PRO A 357 0.64 16.23 18.27
C PRO A 357 0.30 17.54 18.98
N ALA A 358 -1.00 17.84 19.07
CA ALA A 358 -1.48 19.07 19.71
C ALA A 358 -1.62 18.94 21.23
N TYR A 359 -1.54 17.71 21.76
CA TYR A 359 -1.60 17.42 23.19
C TYR A 359 -0.47 16.48 23.58
N ASP A 360 -0.02 16.56 24.83
CA ASP A 360 0.99 15.68 25.40
C ASP A 360 0.41 14.33 25.87
N ILE A 361 1.25 13.53 26.52
CA ILE A 361 0.88 12.20 27.01
C ILE A 361 -0.16 12.26 28.15
N ASP A 362 -0.19 13.37 28.88
CA ASP A 362 -1.14 13.66 29.98
C ASP A 362 -2.39 14.41 29.47
N GLN A 363 -2.58 14.43 28.14
CA GLN A 363 -3.70 15.07 27.45
C GLN A 363 -3.78 16.58 27.62
N GLN A 364 -2.69 17.24 28.00
CA GLN A 364 -2.63 18.71 28.10
C GLN A 364 -2.25 19.33 26.75
N PRO A 365 -2.84 20.47 26.37
CA PRO A 365 -2.49 21.16 25.13
C PRO A 365 -1.02 21.57 25.07
N ILE A 366 -0.36 21.33 23.93
CA ILE A 366 1.01 21.78 23.67
C ILE A 366 0.97 23.05 22.82
N PRO A 367 1.64 24.14 23.24
CA PRO A 367 1.80 25.36 22.44
C PRO A 367 2.36 25.06 21.04
N PRO A 368 1.84 25.66 19.95
CA PRO A 368 2.24 25.33 18.57
C PRO A 368 3.75 25.39 18.27
N ASP A 369 4.46 26.31 18.92
CA ASP A 369 5.91 26.49 18.83
C ASP A 369 6.70 25.38 19.55
N ALA A 370 6.11 24.74 20.56
CA ALA A 370 6.69 23.62 21.29
C ALA A 370 6.35 22.23 20.69
N GLN A 371 5.47 22.16 19.68
CA GLN A 371 5.05 20.88 19.09
C GLN A 371 6.15 20.26 18.21
N LYS A 372 6.68 19.13 18.68
CA LYS A 372 7.66 18.33 17.92
C LYS A 372 7.04 17.71 16.66
N ALA A 373 7.78 17.74 15.55
CA ALA A 373 7.38 17.08 14.32
C ALA A 373 7.79 15.61 14.31
N TYR A 374 6.92 14.77 13.74
CA TYR A 374 7.12 13.35 13.53
C TYR A 374 6.85 12.99 12.07
N THR A 375 7.60 12.01 11.56
CA THR A 375 7.37 11.34 10.26
C THR A 375 6.85 9.92 10.43
N SER A 376 6.64 9.49 11.68
CA SER A 376 6.19 8.16 12.04
C SER A 376 4.67 8.05 12.05
N ARG A 377 4.18 6.85 11.75
CA ARG A 377 2.77 6.46 11.92
C ARG A 377 2.70 5.24 12.82
N ILE A 378 1.81 5.29 13.80
CA ILE A 378 1.34 4.11 14.54
C ILE A 378 0.01 3.66 13.93
N ASN A 379 -0.12 2.37 13.67
CA ASN A 379 -1.37 1.73 13.31
C ASN A 379 -1.76 0.71 14.36
N LEU A 380 -3.01 0.76 14.80
CA LEU A 380 -3.59 -0.14 15.77
C LEU A 380 -4.71 -0.93 15.07
N THR A 381 -4.46 -2.21 14.78
CA THR A 381 -5.40 -3.09 14.09
C THR A 381 -6.09 -3.98 15.12
N PHE A 382 -7.29 -3.57 15.53
CA PHE A 382 -8.13 -4.33 16.44
C PHE A 382 -8.86 -5.45 15.70
N ARG A 383 -8.79 -6.64 16.27
CA ARG A 383 -9.38 -7.87 15.77
C ARG A 383 -10.23 -8.53 16.85
N PHE A 384 -11.34 -9.10 16.41
CA PHE A 384 -12.20 -9.91 17.26
C PHE A 384 -11.86 -11.39 17.03
N TYR A 385 -11.18 -12.00 17.99
CA TYR A 385 -10.98 -13.45 18.01
C TYR A 385 -12.23 -14.07 18.62
N ARG A 386 -12.88 -14.96 17.87
CA ARG A 386 -14.11 -15.62 18.31
C ARG A 386 -13.75 -16.62 19.40
N GLU A 387 -14.55 -16.65 20.47
CA GLU A 387 -14.44 -17.65 21.54
C GLU A 387 -14.72 -19.05 20.95
N GLY A 388 -14.12 -20.10 21.53
CA GLY A 388 -13.97 -21.45 20.95
C GLY A 388 -15.25 -22.16 20.47
N GLU A 389 -15.03 -23.31 19.81
CA GLU A 389 -15.94 -24.09 18.94
C GLU A 389 -17.36 -24.44 19.46
N GLU A 390 -17.75 -24.13 20.70
CA GLU A 390 -19.02 -24.58 21.29
C GLU A 390 -20.18 -23.57 21.24
N LYS A 391 -19.96 -22.33 20.79
CA LYS A 391 -21.06 -21.38 20.54
C LYS A 391 -20.93 -20.71 19.20
N LEU A 392 -21.12 -21.50 18.14
CA LEU A 392 -21.42 -20.99 16.82
C LEU A 392 -22.78 -20.27 16.85
N HIS A 393 -22.78 -19.02 17.34
CA HIS A 393 -23.82 -18.03 17.02
C HIS A 393 -23.58 -17.54 15.57
N ILE A 394 -23.58 -18.51 14.67
CA ILE A 394 -23.58 -18.32 13.24
C ILE A 394 -25.02 -18.05 12.84
N ILE A 395 -25.25 -17.05 11.99
CA ILE A 395 -26.51 -16.96 11.25
C ILE A 395 -26.54 -18.16 10.31
N SER A 396 -27.20 -19.24 10.74
CA SER A 396 -27.46 -20.39 9.89
C SER A 396 -28.40 -19.91 8.79
N GLY A 397 -27.98 -20.01 7.53
CA GLY A 397 -28.86 -19.74 6.40
C GLY A 397 -30.08 -20.65 6.49
N SER A 398 -31.25 -20.09 6.74
CA SER A 398 -32.51 -20.76 6.44
C SER A 398 -32.72 -20.66 4.93
N GLU A 399 -32.82 -21.81 4.28
CA GLU A 399 -33.27 -21.95 2.88
C GLU A 399 -34.59 -21.25 2.59
#